data_AF-A0A3D5B428-F1
#
_entry.id   AF-A0A3D5B428-F1
#
_cell.length_a   1.000
_cell.length_b   1.000
_cell.length_c   1.000
_cell.angle_alpha   90.00
_cell.angle_beta   90.00
_cell.angle_gamma   90.00
#
_symmetry.space_group_name_H-M   'P 1'
#
loop_
_entity.id
_entity.type
_entity.pdbx_description
1 polymer ?
#
loop_
_entity_poly.entity_id
_entity_poly.type
_entity_poly.pdbx_seq_one_letter_code
_entity_poly.pdbx_strand_id
1 'polypeptide(L)' 'MKTSDFYYDLPETSIAQHPVEPRDSSRLLVIDRATGKWEDKVFTDVISYLREGDVLVV' A
#
# COMPACT_ATOMS: atom_id res chain seq x y z
N MET A 1 -4.49 -20.02 15.33
CA MET A 1 -4.11 -18.59 15.32
C MET A 1 -5.12 -17.85 16.17
N LYS A 2 -4.66 -16.94 17.03
CA LYS A 2 -5.52 -16.06 17.83
C LYS A 2 -5.66 -14.74 17.08
N THR A 3 -6.75 -14.02 17.33
CA THR A 3 -6.94 -12.67 16.76
C THR A 3 -5.82 -11.71 17.18
N SER A 4 -5.25 -11.91 18.37
CA SER A 4 -4.11 -11.16 18.90
C SER A 4 -2.85 -11.26 18.03
N ASP A 5 -2.70 -12.32 17.23
CA ASP A 5 -1.52 -12.51 16.37
C ASP A 5 -1.44 -11.45 15.26
N PHE A 6 -2.51 -10.67 15.06
CA PHE A 6 -2.63 -9.61 14.04
C PHE A 6 -2.86 -8.22 14.65
N TYR A 7 -2.72 -8.08 15.97
CA TYR A 7 -2.84 -6.79 16.64
C TYR A 7 -1.62 -5.89 16.35
N TYR A 8 -1.86 -4.61 16.08
CA TYR A 8 -0.85 -3.57 16.01
C TYR A 8 -1.42 -2.25 16.53
N ASP A 9 -0.56 -1.39 17.07
CA ASP A 9 -0.97 -0.08 17.55
C ASP A 9 -1.21 0.86 16.36
N LEU A 10 -2.47 1.28 16.17
CA LEU A 10 -2.89 2.21 15.12
C LEU A 10 -3.34 3.53 15.76
N PRO A 11 -2.56 4.62 15.63
CA PRO A 11 -3.01 5.94 16.08
C PRO A 11 -4.26 6.39 15.32
N GLU A 12 -5.27 6.88 16.03
CA GLU A 12 -6.52 7.37 15.41
C GLU A 12 -6.27 8.48 14.37
N THR A 13 -5.27 9.32 14.61
CA THR A 13 -4.84 10.39 13.70
C THR A 13 -4.29 9.88 12.37
N SER A 14 -3.88 8.61 12.30
CA SER A 14 -3.40 7.96 11.07
C SER A 14 -4.54 7.31 10.26
N ILE A 15 -5.78 7.35 10.76
CA ILE A 15 -6.97 6.87 10.04
C ILE A 15 -7.52 8.02 9.20
N ALA A 16 -7.36 7.92 7.88
CA ALA A 16 -7.88 8.91 6.95
C ALA A 16 -9.42 9.02 7.07
N GLN A 17 -9.92 10.23 7.29
CA GLN A 17 -11.36 10.50 7.40
C GLN A 17 -12.00 10.79 6.04
N HIS A 18 -11.19 11.24 5.07
CA HIS A 18 -11.58 11.53 3.69
C HIS A 18 -10.46 11.11 2.75
N PRO A 19 -10.77 10.76 1.48
CA PRO A 19 -9.75 10.48 0.48
C PRO A 19 -8.93 11.74 0.16
N VAL A 20 -7.70 11.54 -0.31
CA VAL A 20 -6.88 12.61 -0.89
C VAL A 20 -7.36 12.90 -2.33
N GLU A 21 -7.22 14.16 -2.76
CA GLU A 21 -7.53 14.58 -4.14
C GLU A 21 -6.29 15.23 -4.79
N PRO A 22 -5.87 14.77 -5.98
CA PRO A 22 -6.45 13.67 -6.77
C PRO A 22 -6.22 12.29 -6.12
N ARG A 23 -7.13 11.33 -6.36
CA ARG A 23 -7.10 10.00 -5.69
C ARG A 23 -5.77 9.23 -5.84
N ASP A 24 -5.10 9.37 -6.97
CA ASP A 24 -3.82 8.72 -7.27
C ASP A 24 -2.60 9.41 -6.65
N SER A 25 -2.79 10.55 -5.94
CA SER A 25 -1.74 11.16 -5.13
C SER A 25 -1.58 10.53 -3.75
N SER A 26 -2.30 9.43 -3.47
CA SER A 26 -2.14 8.67 -2.23
C SER A 26 -0.79 7.97 -2.15
N ARG A 27 -0.31 7.72 -0.93
CA ARG A 27 0.94 6.98 -0.71
C ARG A 27 0.77 5.51 -1.12
N LEU A 28 1.83 4.94 -1.68
CA LEU A 28 1.95 3.53 -2.03
C LEU A 28 3.14 2.93 -1.28
N LEU A 29 2.88 1.99 -0.38
CA LEU A 29 3.93 1.20 0.27
C LEU A 29 4.22 -0.04 -0.59
N VAL A 30 5.42 -0.12 -1.15
CA VAL A 30 5.87 -1.27 -1.95
C VAL A 30 6.72 -2.17 -1.07
N ILE A 31 6.39 -3.47 -1.00
CA ILE A 31 7.14 -4.45 -0.19
C ILE A 31 7.63 -5.58 -1.08
N ASP A 32 8.94 -5.81 -1.08
CA ASP A 32 9.55 -7.00 -1.66
C ASP A 32 9.41 -8.16 -0.66
N ARG A 33 8.54 -9.12 -0.97
CA ARG A 33 8.28 -10.30 -0.14
C ARG A 33 9.51 -11.19 0.08
N ALA A 34 10.43 -11.25 -0.88
CA ALA A 34 11.59 -12.14 -0.81
C ALA A 34 12.67 -11.55 0.11
N THR A 35 12.86 -10.24 0.10
CA THR A 35 13.92 -9.57 0.87
C THR A 35 13.43 -8.87 2.14
N GLY A 36 12.12 -8.64 2.27
CA GLY A 36 11.52 -7.84 3.35
C GLY A 36 11.81 -6.34 3.24
N LYS A 37 12.46 -5.89 2.17
CA LYS A 37 12.69 -4.46 1.92
C LYS A 37 11.40 -3.79 1.49
N TRP A 38 11.25 -2.52 1.84
CA TRP A 38 10.12 -1.71 1.39
C TRP A 38 10.56 -0.33 0.90
N GLU A 39 9.69 0.28 0.12
CA GLU A 39 9.85 1.62 -0.45
C GLU A 39 8.56 2.43 -0.27
N ASP A 40 8.70 3.72 0.00
CA ASP A 40 7.62 4.69 -0.06
C ASP A 40 7.53 5.29 -1.48
N LYS A 41 6.35 5.22 -2.09
CA LYS A 41 6.03 5.76 -3.43
C LYS A 41 4.71 6.55 -3.41
N VAL A 42 4.32 7.10 -4.56
CA VAL A 42 2.98 7.64 -4.81
C VAL A 42 2.22 6.65 -5.70
N PHE A 43 0.89 6.56 -5.59
CA PHE A 43 0.10 5.55 -6.30
C PHE A 43 0.23 5.66 -7.83
N THR A 44 0.51 6.84 -8.37
CA THR A 44 0.87 7.02 -9.80
C THR A 44 2.09 6.19 -10.23
N ASP A 45 3.02 5.88 -9.32
CA ASP A 45 4.21 5.07 -9.60
C ASP A 45 3.89 3.58 -9.82
N VAL A 46 2.67 3.11 -9.55
CA VAL A 46 2.26 1.70 -9.67
C VAL A 46 2.56 1.11 -11.05
N ILE A 47 2.48 1.95 -12.10
CA ILE A 47 2.74 1.56 -13.48
C ILE A 47 4.18 1.07 -13.67
N SER A 48 5.14 1.57 -12.88
CA SER A 48 6.54 1.12 -12.94
C SER A 48 6.78 -0.29 -12.39
N TYR A 49 5.81 -0.86 -11.68
CA TYR A 49 5.89 -2.19 -11.06
C TYR A 49 5.15 -3.27 -11.85
N LEU A 50 4.33 -2.89 -12.82
CA LEU A 50 3.63 -3.82 -13.71
C LEU A 50 4.53 -4.16 -14.90
N ARG A 51 4.45 -5.40 -15.36
CA ARG A 51 5.16 -5.91 -16.52
C ARG A 51 4.17 -6.31 -17.61
N GLU A 52 4.66 -6.39 -18.83
CA GLU A 52 3.88 -6.95 -19.92
C GLU A 52 3.42 -8.37 -19.57
N GLY A 53 2.11 -8.62 -19.76
CA GLY A 53 1.47 -9.89 -19.39
C GLY A 53 0.82 -9.92 -18.01
N ASP A 54 1.07 -8.92 -17.15
CA ASP A 54 0.36 -8.80 -15.87
C ASP A 54 -1.12 -8.45 -16.11
N VAL A 55 -2.01 -9.00 -15.27
CA VAL A 55 -3.46 -8.73 -15.31
C VAL A 55 -3.90 -8.11 -14.00
N LEU A 56 -4.40 -6.88 -14.07
CA LEU A 56 -5.06 -6.22 -12.96
C LEU A 56 -6.54 -6.62 -12.94
N VAL A 57 -6.97 -7.32 -11.89
CA VAL A 57 -8.38 -7.71 -11.69
C VAL A 57 -9.03 -6.68 -10.79
N VAL A 58 -10.13 -6.07 -11.24
CA VAL A 58 -10.88 -4.99 -10.57
C VAL A 58 -12.29 -5.41 -10.17
#